data_AF-A0A358MA27-F1
#
_entry.id   AF-A0A358MA27-F1
#
_cell.length_a   1.000
_cell.length_b   1.000
_cell.length_c   1.000
_cell.angle_alpha   90.00
_cell.angle_beta   90.00
_cell.angle_gamma   90.00
#
_symmetry.space_group_name_H-M   'P 1'
#
loop_
_entity.id
_entity.type
_entity.pdbx_description
1 polymer ?
#
loop_
_entity_poly.entity_id
_entity_poly.type
_entity_poly.pdbx_seq_one_letter_code
_entity_poly.pdbx_strand_id
1 'polypeptide(L)' 'MAPRPRETTSELPLPEVETHWSDFYRNFIAVIEHRAEPAVKVSESLRVMKVIDLLFQSAEEGHSIRCNL' A
#
# COMPACT_ATOMS: atom_id res chain seq x y z
N MET A 1 -5.08 26.68 9.46
CA MET A 1 -5.48 26.19 10.80
C MET A 1 -4.38 26.53 11.78
N ALA A 2 -4.71 26.94 13.00
CA ALA A 2 -3.73 27.03 14.08
C ALA A 2 -3.39 25.62 14.61
N PRO A 3 -2.12 25.31 14.92
CA PRO A 3 -1.74 24.03 15.52
C PRO A 3 -2.46 23.82 16.87
N ARG A 4 -2.82 22.57 17.18
CA ARG A 4 -3.43 22.27 18.48
C ARG A 4 -2.40 22.42 19.61
N PRO A 5 -2.80 22.94 20.78
CA PRO A 5 -1.94 22.95 21.97
C PRO A 5 -1.53 21.53 22.39
N ARG A 6 -0.29 21.37 22.87
CA ARG A 6 0.26 20.07 23.31
C ARG A 6 -0.59 19.43 24.41
N GLU A 7 -1.17 20.25 25.29
CA GLU A 7 -2.09 19.83 26.37
C GLU A 7 -3.32 19.08 25.87
N THR A 8 -3.72 19.32 24.61
CA THR A 8 -4.87 18.67 23.96
C THR A 8 -4.46 17.59 22.94
N THR A 9 -3.17 17.25 22.90
CA THR A 9 -2.59 16.29 21.96
C THR A 9 -2.00 15.12 22.73
N SER A 10 -2.44 13.90 22.43
CA SER A 10 -1.86 12.66 22.97
C SER A 10 -0.87 12.07 21.98
N GLU A 11 0.36 11.79 22.42
CA GLU A 11 1.30 10.97 21.68
C GLU A 11 1.02 9.50 22.00
N LEU A 12 0.68 8.71 20.98
CA LEU A 12 0.46 7.27 21.09
C LEU A 12 1.60 6.56 20.35
N PRO A 13 2.15 5.47 20.91
CA PRO A 13 3.11 4.67 20.17
C PRO A 13 2.44 4.05 18.94
N LEU A 14 3.19 3.95 17.85
CA LEU A 14 2.77 3.17 16.71
C LEU A 14 2.78 1.67 17.10
N PRO A 15 1.87 0.86 16.53
CA PRO A 15 1.92 -0.58 16.74
C PRO A 15 3.25 -1.14 16.23
N GLU A 16 3.85 -2.04 17.00
CA GLU A 16 5.00 -2.82 16.55
C GLU A 16 4.51 -3.90 15.58
N VAL A 17 5.11 -3.95 14.39
CA VAL A 17 4.76 -4.92 13.35
C VAL A 17 5.96 -5.84 13.14
N GLU A 18 5.83 -7.09 13.56
CA GLU A 18 6.80 -8.13 13.22
C GLU A 18 6.50 -8.68 11.81
N THR A 19 7.51 -8.67 10.94
CA THR A 19 7.40 -9.25 9.60
C THR A 19 8.67 -10.01 9.27
N HIS A 20 8.52 -11.10 8.51
CA HIS A 20 9.65 -11.79 7.92
C HIS A 20 9.56 -11.71 6.39
N TRP A 21 10.69 -11.44 5.75
CA TRP A 21 10.81 -11.43 4.29
C TRP A 21 10.31 -12.74 3.65
N SER A 22 10.39 -13.85 4.39
CA SER A 22 9.96 -15.18 3.94
C SER A 22 8.43 -15.36 3.92
N ASP A 23 7.66 -14.47 4.54
CA ASP A 23 6.21 -14.63 4.70
C ASP A 23 5.49 -14.63 3.34
N PHE A 24 6.00 -13.85 2.37
CA PHE A 24 5.53 -13.91 1.00
C PHE A 24 5.68 -15.31 0.39
N TYR A 25 6.86 -15.92 0.53
CA TYR A 25 7.13 -17.25 -0.03
C TYR A 25 6.36 -18.35 0.69
N ARG A 26 6.18 -18.23 2.01
CA ARG A 26 5.34 -19.14 2.80
C ARG A 26 3.89 -19.10 2.32
N ASN A 27 3.35 -17.90 2.10
CA ASN A 27 2.02 -17.76 1.50
C ASN A 27 1.98 -18.34 0.08
N PHE A 28 2.97 -18.06 -0.75
CA PHE A 28 3.04 -18.57 -2.11
C PHE A 28 3.00 -20.10 -2.18
N ILE A 29 3.75 -20.78 -1.31
CA ILE A 29 3.70 -22.25 -1.18
C ILE A 29 2.29 -22.71 -0.73
N ALA A 30 1.72 -22.07 0.30
CA ALA A 30 0.39 -22.41 0.80
C ALA A 30 -0.71 -22.23 -0.27
N VAL A 31 -0.58 -21.25 -1.17
CA VAL A 31 -1.49 -21.03 -2.30
C VAL A 31 -1.39 -22.18 -3.31
N ILE A 32 -0.17 -22.60 -3.66
CA ILE A 32 0.07 -23.73 -4.58
C ILE A 32 -0.54 -25.02 -4.02
N GLU A 33 -0.48 -25.19 -2.70
CA GLU A 33 -1.05 -26.34 -2.00
C GLU A 33 -2.56 -26.20 -1.71
N HIS A 34 -3.21 -25.16 -2.22
CA HIS A 34 -4.63 -24.85 -2.00
C HIS A 34 -5.04 -24.66 -0.53
N ARG A 35 -4.11 -24.19 0.31
CA ARG A 35 -4.30 -23.95 1.76
C ARG A 35 -4.53 -22.48 2.13
N ALA A 36 -4.30 -21.55 1.20
CA ALA A 36 -4.46 -20.12 1.43
C ALA A 36 -4.84 -19.37 0.15
N GLU A 37 -5.31 -18.14 0.30
CA GLU A 37 -5.39 -17.18 -0.80
C GLU A 37 -4.06 -16.44 -1.00
N PRO A 38 -3.76 -15.95 -2.22
CA PRO A 38 -2.62 -15.08 -2.46
C PRO A 38 -2.66 -13.83 -1.58
N ALA A 39 -1.59 -13.61 -0.82
CA ALA A 39 -1.39 -12.40 -0.02
C ALA A 39 -1.28 -11.14 -0.90
N VAL A 40 -0.84 -11.30 -2.15
CA VAL A 40 -0.86 -10.26 -3.18
C VAL A 40 -1.59 -10.80 -4.40
N LYS A 41 -2.72 -10.18 -4.75
CA LYS A 41 -3.54 -10.56 -5.90
C LYS A 41 -3.03 -9.88 -7.17
N VAL A 42 -3.17 -10.56 -8.30
CA VAL A 42 -2.77 -10.01 -9.62
C VAL A 42 -3.51 -8.71 -9.94
N SER A 43 -4.78 -8.60 -9.52
CA SER A 43 -5.57 -7.37 -9.67
C SER A 43 -5.01 -6.20 -8.87
N GLU A 44 -4.39 -6.44 -7.71
CA GLU A 44 -3.75 -5.41 -6.90
C GLU A 44 -2.47 -4.91 -7.58
N SER A 45 -1.67 -5.81 -8.14
CA SER A 45 -0.51 -5.43 -8.96
C SER A 45 -0.94 -4.59 -10.17
N LEU A 46 -2.03 -4.95 -10.84
CA LEU A 46 -2.56 -4.18 -11.96
C LEU A 46 -3.00 -2.77 -11.53
N ARG A 47 -3.57 -2.60 -10.33
CA ARG A 47 -3.91 -1.28 -9.80
C ARG A 47 -2.67 -0.41 -9.62
N VAL A 48 -1.56 -0.98 -9.14
CA VAL A 48 -0.27 -0.26 -9.03
C VAL A 48 0.22 0.19 -10.42
N MET A 49 0.15 -0.68 -11.42
CA MET A 49 0.55 -0.32 -12.78
C MET A 49 -0.26 0.87 -13.33
N LYS A 50 -1.57 0.89 -13.09
CA LYS A 50 -2.42 2.02 -13.48
C LYS A 50 -2.06 3.33 -12.77
N VAL A 51 -1.64 3.28 -11.50
CA VAL A 51 -1.11 4.46 -10.81
C VAL A 51 0.16 4.95 -11.51
N ILE A 52 1.07 4.03 -11.83
CA ILE A 52 2.34 4.36 -12.50
C ILE A 52 2.07 5.04 -13.85
N ASP A 53 1.12 4.56 -14.65
CA ASP A 53 0.74 5.20 -15.91
C ASP A 53 0.26 6.64 -15.70
N LEU A 54 -0.60 6.88 -14.70
CA LEU A 54 -1.07 8.23 -14.36
C LEU A 54 0.05 9.14 -13.83
N LEU A 55 1.05 8.59 -13.13
CA LEU A 55 2.22 9.35 -12.68
C LEU A 55 3.04 9.86 -13.86
N PHE A 56 3.27 9.01 -14.86
CA PHE A 56 3.96 9.43 -16.08
C PHE A 56 3.17 10.48 -16.85
N GLN A 57 1.87 10.27 -17.01
CA GLN A 57 1.00 11.26 -17.66
C GLN A 57 1.01 12.61 -16.90
N SER A 58 0.95 12.59 -15.57
CA SER A 58 0.98 13.79 -14.74
C SER A 58 2.30 14.55 -14.87
N ALA A 59 3.43 13.83 -14.98
CA ALA A 59 4.74 14.43 -15.18
C ALA A 59 4.86 15.11 -16.55
N GLU A 60 4.26 14.52 -17.59
CA GLU A 60 4.24 15.09 -18.95
C GLU A 60 3.32 16.33 -19.05
N GLU A 61 2.14 16.27 -18.42
CA GLU A 61 1.14 17.36 -18.46
C GLU A 61 1.42 18.50 -17.48
N GLY A 62 2.27 18.27 -16.47
CA GLY A 62 2.67 19.28 -15.48
C GLY A 62 1.57 19.65 -14.48
N HIS A 63 0.52 18.83 -14.35
CA HIS A 63 -0.54 19.01 -13.38
C HIS A 63 -1.02 17.68 -12.79
N SER A 64 -1.77 17.74 -11.68
CA SER A 64 -2.34 16.56 -11.04
C SER A 64 -3.40 15.90 -11.93
N ILE A 65 -3.42 14.55 -11.95
CA ILE A 65 -4.43 13.76 -12.67
C ILE A 65 -5.30 13.00 -11.68
N ARG A 66 -6.61 12.96 -11.94
CA ARG A 66 -7.57 12.25 -11.09
C ARG A 66 -7.39 10.73 -11.23
N CYS A 67 -7.08 10.09 -10.12
CA CYS A 67 -6.92 8.64 -10.02
C CYS A 67 -8.21 8.00 -9.49
N ASN A 68 -8.88 7.18 -10.31
CA ASN A 68 -10.07 6.39 -9.92
C ASN A 68 -9.75 4.89 -10.06
N LEU A 69 -9.41 4.22 -8.95
CA LEU A 69 -8.90 2.83 -8.91
C LEU A 69 -9.54 1.94 -7.87
#